data_AF-A0AA95JJL6-F1
#
_entry.id   AF-A0AA95JJL6-F1
#
_cell.length_a   1.000
_cell.length_b   1.000
_cell.length_c   1.000
_cell.angle_alpha   90.00
_cell.angle_beta   90.00
_cell.angle_gamma   90.00
#
_symmetry.space_group_name_H-M   'P 1'
#
loop_
_entity.id
_entity.type
_entity.pdbx_description
1 polymer ?
#
loop_
_entity_poly.entity_id
_entity_poly.type
_entity_poly.pdbx_seq_one_letter_code
_entity_poly.pdbx_strand_id
1 'polypeptide(L)'
;MRLLNKTITAIIIFLLLINCQTKKINSLGEYVRISEESKQHNNNEVNAILIKARELRSKKNDFIAYKSYSIGSIRLNKIDSNTCPNCNPDDPLFLFWNENGKAWIQKSDNCGIFFPIELNNFEITDFVNDNFKTIKSEKIKYYSTDKNTFSMIDHSTFKQFLIVKSDIEIYNHFDLYNMSNNPKNINYNYNNNLKIVKLDNMIKKEIKKLDSLSLFKRDLSRCNSLQQ
;
A
#
# COMPACT_ATOMS: atom_id res chain seq x y z
N MET A 1 9.80 5.72 58.44
CA MET A 1 8.69 5.06 57.72
C MET A 1 8.09 5.83 56.52
N ARG A 2 8.37 7.14 56.32
CA ARG A 2 7.87 7.92 55.16
C ARG A 2 8.74 7.85 53.89
N LEU A 3 10.03 7.51 54.02
CA LEU A 3 10.97 7.44 52.89
C LEU A 3 10.83 6.15 52.07
N LEU A 4 10.52 5.02 52.73
CA LEU A 4 10.34 3.72 52.07
C LEU A 4 9.16 3.71 51.07
N ASN A 5 8.12 4.50 51.37
CA ASN A 5 6.92 4.53 50.55
C ASN A 5 7.14 5.27 49.22
N LYS A 6 7.99 6.31 49.19
CA LYS A 6 8.28 7.07 47.97
C LYS A 6 9.11 6.27 46.98
N THR A 7 10.04 5.43 47.45
CA THR A 7 10.87 4.57 46.60
C THR A 7 10.04 3.44 45.98
N ILE A 8 9.11 2.85 46.73
CA ILE A 8 8.22 1.80 46.20
C ILE A 8 7.27 2.39 45.14
N THR A 9 6.71 3.58 45.35
CA THR A 9 5.87 4.24 44.33
C THR A 9 6.66 4.59 43.06
N ALA A 10 7.90 5.04 43.19
CA ALA A 10 8.76 5.34 42.03
C ALA A 10 9.12 4.08 41.22
N ILE A 11 9.36 2.95 41.89
CA ILE A 11 9.65 1.67 41.23
C ILE A 11 8.42 1.13 40.50
N ILE A 12 7.22 1.26 41.07
CA ILE A 12 5.96 0.83 40.41
C ILE A 12 5.69 1.67 39.16
N ILE A 13 5.93 2.99 39.20
CA ILE A 13 5.78 3.88 38.03
C ILE A 13 6.82 3.53 36.95
N PHE A 14 8.06 3.23 37.34
CA PHE A 14 9.10 2.83 36.38
C PHE A 14 8.80 1.46 35.73
N LEU A 15 8.26 0.50 36.49
CA LEU A 15 7.82 -0.80 35.96
C LEU A 15 6.60 -0.69 35.03
N LEU A 16 5.67 0.23 35.30
CA LEU A 16 4.55 0.53 34.39
C LEU A 16 5.02 1.20 33.08
N LEU A 17 6.09 2.00 33.12
CA LEU A 17 6.68 2.61 31.93
C LEU A 17 7.47 1.60 31.08
N ILE A 18 8.11 0.60 31.69
CA ILE A 18 8.83 -0.45 30.94
C ILE A 18 7.84 -1.44 30.28
N ASN A 19 6.66 -1.67 30.87
CA ASN A 19 5.66 -2.57 30.30
C ASN A 19 4.81 -1.95 29.19
N CYS A 20 5.06 -0.69 28.84
CA CYS A 20 4.53 -0.05 27.63
C CYS A 20 5.54 -0.14 26.47
N GLN A 21 6.24 -1.27 26.34
CA GLN A 21 6.76 -1.66 25.03
C GLN A 21 5.57 -2.05 24.17
N THR A 22 4.97 -1.04 23.52
CA THR A 22 4.07 -1.23 22.39
C THR A 22 4.67 -2.30 21.49
N LYS A 23 3.98 -3.44 21.32
CA LYS A 23 4.30 -4.41 20.27
C LYS A 23 4.53 -3.61 19.01
N LYS A 24 5.77 -3.60 18.50
CA LYS A 24 6.11 -3.02 17.21
C LYS A 24 5.43 -3.92 16.18
N ILE A 25 4.17 -3.62 15.88
CA ILE A 25 3.42 -4.32 14.83
C ILE A 25 4.21 -4.07 13.56
N ASN A 26 4.70 -5.15 12.96
CA ASN A 26 5.49 -5.10 11.74
C ASN A 26 4.55 -4.59 10.64
N SER A 27 4.74 -3.38 10.10
CA SER A 27 3.75 -2.79 9.18
C SER A 27 3.66 -3.53 7.84
N LEU A 28 4.67 -4.34 7.51
CA LEU A 28 4.55 -5.37 6.46
C LEU A 28 3.51 -6.42 6.82
N GLY A 29 3.47 -6.87 8.08
CA GLY A 29 2.44 -7.76 8.58
C GLY A 29 1.05 -7.14 8.49
N GLU A 30 0.92 -5.83 8.72
CA GLU A 30 -0.35 -5.10 8.55
C GLU A 30 -0.74 -4.92 7.08
N TYR A 31 0.21 -4.57 6.21
CA TYR A 31 0.01 -4.54 4.75
C TYR A 31 -0.38 -5.92 4.20
N VAL A 32 0.27 -6.97 4.68
CA VAL A 32 -0.02 -8.36 4.34
C VAL A 32 -1.40 -8.74 4.85
N ARG A 33 -1.72 -8.47 6.11
CA ARG A 33 -3.02 -8.78 6.69
C ARG A 33 -4.15 -8.05 5.97
N ILE A 34 -3.93 -6.82 5.54
CA ILE A 34 -4.94 -6.06 4.77
C ILE A 34 -5.03 -6.58 3.32
N SER A 35 -3.92 -7.00 2.72
CA SER A 35 -3.94 -7.70 1.42
C SER A 35 -4.68 -9.05 1.49
N GLU A 36 -4.58 -9.75 2.63
CA GLU A 36 -5.25 -11.01 2.92
C GLU A 36 -6.74 -10.80 3.29
N GLU A 37 -7.07 -9.76 4.06
CA GLU A 37 -8.45 -9.38 4.39
C GLU A 37 -9.25 -8.96 3.15
N SER A 38 -8.58 -8.46 2.10
CA SER A 38 -9.21 -8.20 0.79
C SER A 38 -9.47 -9.47 -0.05
N LYS A 39 -9.01 -10.67 0.35
CA LYS A 39 -9.18 -11.92 -0.40
C LYS A 39 -9.45 -13.12 0.51
N GLN A 40 -10.73 -13.40 0.74
CA GLN A 40 -11.17 -14.77 0.92
C GLN A 40 -10.89 -15.52 -0.42
N HIS A 41 -9.87 -16.39 -0.42
CA HIS A 41 -9.36 -17.20 -1.54
C HIS A 41 -8.30 -16.58 -2.49
N ASN A 42 -7.04 -16.52 -2.05
CA ASN A 42 -5.88 -17.20 -2.67
C ASN A 42 -4.56 -16.68 -2.06
N ASN A 43 -3.79 -17.56 -1.40
CA ASN A 43 -2.53 -17.22 -0.72
C ASN A 43 -1.34 -16.92 -1.66
N ASN A 44 -1.52 -17.02 -2.99
CA ASN A 44 -0.42 -17.04 -3.96
C ASN A 44 -0.03 -15.65 -4.48
N GLU A 45 -0.98 -14.74 -4.58
CA GLU A 45 -0.81 -13.37 -5.09
C GLU A 45 0.14 -12.51 -4.27
N VAL A 46 0.10 -12.74 -2.96
CA VAL A 46 0.78 -11.95 -1.94
C VAL A 46 2.26 -12.34 -1.88
N ASN A 47 2.65 -13.56 -2.28
CA ASN A 47 4.01 -14.05 -2.04
C ASN A 47 5.10 -13.39 -2.90
N ALA A 48 4.89 -13.15 -4.20
CA ALA A 48 5.97 -12.74 -5.09
C ALA A 48 6.43 -11.28 -4.92
N ILE A 49 5.50 -10.31 -4.84
CA ILE A 49 5.88 -8.92 -4.51
C ILE A 49 6.31 -8.80 -3.04
N LEU A 50 5.76 -9.58 -2.11
CA LEU A 50 6.31 -9.59 -0.76
C LEU A 50 7.76 -10.08 -0.72
N ILE A 51 8.10 -11.09 -1.52
CA ILE A 51 9.50 -11.53 -1.64
C ILE A 51 10.36 -10.38 -2.14
N LYS A 52 9.92 -9.65 -3.19
CA LYS A 52 10.68 -8.49 -3.68
C LYS A 52 10.76 -7.35 -2.65
N ALA A 53 9.67 -7.03 -1.96
CA ALA A 53 9.64 -6.03 -0.89
C ALA A 53 10.56 -6.43 0.27
N ARG A 54 10.59 -7.72 0.65
CA ARG A 54 11.52 -8.26 1.65
C ARG A 54 12.98 -8.17 1.18
N GLU A 55 13.25 -8.47 -0.08
CA GLU A 55 14.58 -8.31 -0.70
C GLU A 55 15.02 -6.84 -0.68
N LEU A 56 14.14 -5.91 -1.04
CA LEU A 56 14.44 -4.48 -0.98
C LEU A 56 14.71 -4.03 0.45
N ARG A 57 13.92 -4.49 1.43
CA ARG A 57 14.19 -4.22 2.85
C ARG A 57 15.52 -4.78 3.32
N SER A 58 15.86 -6.02 2.96
CA SER A 58 17.13 -6.61 3.40
C SER A 58 18.33 -5.86 2.84
N LYS A 59 18.19 -5.24 1.67
CA LYS A 59 19.16 -4.32 1.06
C LYS A 59 19.09 -2.88 1.59
N LYS A 60 18.14 -2.55 2.48
CA LYS A 60 17.84 -1.19 2.95
C LYS A 60 17.47 -0.21 1.82
N ASN A 61 16.84 -0.71 0.78
CA ASN A 61 16.33 0.11 -0.30
C ASN A 61 14.97 0.71 0.06
N ASP A 62 14.80 1.99 -0.26
CA ASP A 62 13.51 2.68 -0.17
C ASP A 62 12.58 2.20 -1.29
N PHE A 63 11.29 2.04 -0.98
CA PHE A 63 10.29 1.62 -1.96
C PHE A 63 8.89 2.09 -1.62
N ILE A 64 8.02 2.05 -2.63
CA ILE A 64 6.60 2.36 -2.55
C ILE A 64 5.84 1.17 -3.11
N ALA A 65 5.04 0.50 -2.29
CA ALA A 65 4.04 -0.45 -2.77
C ALA A 65 2.68 0.27 -2.86
N TYR A 66 1.98 0.07 -3.98
CA TYR A 66 0.70 0.70 -4.28
C TYR A 66 -0.30 -0.34 -4.79
N LYS A 67 -1.49 -0.38 -4.18
CA LYS A 67 -2.61 -1.24 -4.58
C LYS A 67 -3.87 -0.39 -4.77
N SER A 68 -4.64 -0.72 -5.79
CA SER A 68 -6.00 -0.22 -5.99
C SER A 68 -6.93 -1.42 -6.07
N TYR A 69 -7.90 -1.50 -5.18
CA TYR A 69 -8.87 -2.60 -5.15
C TYR A 69 -10.27 -2.05 -4.92
N SER A 70 -11.30 -2.78 -5.34
CA SER A 70 -12.68 -2.38 -5.10
C SER A 70 -13.41 -3.44 -4.29
N ILE A 71 -14.21 -3.00 -3.32
CA ILE A 71 -15.09 -3.89 -2.56
C ILE A 71 -16.35 -4.14 -3.39
N GLY A 72 -16.65 -5.41 -3.65
CA GLY A 72 -17.77 -5.88 -4.47
C GLY A 72 -17.59 -7.32 -4.93
N SER A 73 -18.41 -7.78 -5.86
CA SER A 73 -18.26 -9.12 -6.45
C SER A 73 -17.25 -9.11 -7.60
N ILE A 74 -16.19 -9.90 -7.45
CA ILE A 74 -15.21 -10.16 -8.50
C ILE A 74 -15.33 -11.60 -8.99
N ARG A 75 -15.25 -11.81 -10.30
CA ARG A 75 -15.25 -13.15 -10.90
C ARG A 75 -13.82 -13.68 -10.91
N LEU A 76 -13.48 -14.50 -9.93
CA LEU A 76 -12.21 -15.22 -9.89
C LEU A 76 -12.30 -16.46 -10.78
N ASN A 77 -11.39 -16.57 -11.75
CA ASN A 77 -11.18 -17.83 -12.46
C ASN A 77 -10.35 -18.76 -11.56
N LYS A 78 -10.67 -20.06 -11.54
CA LYS A 78 -9.83 -21.07 -10.89
C LYS A 78 -8.49 -21.12 -11.63
N ILE A 79 -7.39 -20.81 -10.92
CA ILE A 79 -6.04 -20.82 -11.49
C ILE A 79 -5.48 -22.25 -11.38
N ASP A 80 -5.02 -22.77 -12.51
CA ASP A 80 -4.20 -23.97 -12.66
C ASP A 80 -3.05 -23.69 -13.66
N SER A 81 -2.12 -24.64 -13.82
CA SER A 81 -0.95 -24.49 -14.70
C SER A 81 -1.31 -24.21 -16.16
N ASN A 82 -2.51 -24.60 -16.61
CA ASN A 82 -2.99 -24.40 -17.98
C ASN A 82 -3.70 -23.05 -18.17
N THR A 83 -4.16 -22.42 -17.08
CA THR A 83 -4.93 -21.17 -17.11
C THR A 83 -4.11 -19.94 -16.74
N CYS A 84 -2.86 -20.06 -16.26
CA CYS A 84 -2.00 -18.88 -16.00
C CYS A 84 -1.87 -17.91 -17.21
N PRO A 85 -1.69 -18.38 -18.46
CA PRO A 85 -1.62 -17.48 -19.62
C PRO A 85 -2.94 -16.75 -19.91
N ASN A 86 -4.07 -17.36 -19.53
CA ASN A 86 -5.44 -16.86 -19.73
C ASN A 86 -6.06 -16.33 -18.44
N CYS A 87 -5.24 -16.08 -17.43
CA CYS A 87 -5.71 -15.67 -16.12
C CYS A 87 -6.17 -14.21 -16.19
N ASN A 88 -7.39 -13.96 -15.71
CA ASN A 88 -7.96 -12.63 -15.69
C ASN A 88 -7.39 -11.86 -14.50
N PRO A 89 -6.57 -10.82 -14.74
CA PRO A 89 -5.86 -10.14 -13.68
C PRO A 89 -6.84 -9.34 -12.82
N ASP A 90 -6.73 -9.49 -11.51
CA ASP A 90 -7.49 -8.71 -10.55
C ASP A 90 -6.58 -8.11 -9.47
N ASP A 91 -6.97 -6.93 -8.98
CA ASP A 91 -6.29 -6.15 -7.94
C ASP A 91 -4.76 -6.02 -8.09
N PRO A 92 -4.25 -5.45 -9.19
CA PRO A 92 -2.81 -5.37 -9.41
C PRO A 92 -2.10 -4.58 -8.31
N LEU A 93 -0.98 -5.13 -7.88
CA LEU A 93 -0.04 -4.54 -6.95
C LEU A 93 1.17 -4.01 -7.73
N PHE A 94 1.57 -2.78 -7.43
CA PHE A 94 2.72 -2.13 -8.05
C PHE A 94 3.77 -1.81 -6.99
N LEU A 95 5.03 -2.07 -7.31
CA LEU A 95 6.18 -1.76 -6.49
C LEU A 95 7.09 -0.80 -7.24
N PHE A 96 7.42 0.34 -6.64
CA PHE A 96 8.34 1.34 -7.17
C PHE A 96 9.57 1.43 -6.27
N TRP A 97 10.76 1.47 -6.85
CA TRP A 97 12.02 1.65 -6.10
C TRP A 97 13.11 2.26 -6.97
N ASN A 98 14.15 2.77 -6.33
CA ASN A 98 15.37 3.19 -7.01
C ASN A 98 16.48 2.18 -6.68
N GLU A 99 17.23 1.74 -7.69
CA GLU A 99 18.38 0.85 -7.52
C GLU A 99 19.41 1.16 -8.61
N ASN A 100 20.69 1.29 -8.22
CA ASN A 100 21.82 1.55 -9.13
C ASN A 100 21.62 2.76 -10.06
N GLY A 101 21.10 3.87 -9.53
CA GLY A 101 20.89 5.09 -10.31
C GLY A 101 19.79 4.97 -11.37
N LYS A 102 18.85 4.05 -11.17
CA LYS A 102 17.68 3.82 -12.04
C LYS A 102 16.40 3.72 -11.21
N ALA A 103 15.30 4.19 -11.76
CA ALA A 103 13.97 4.02 -11.18
C ALA A 103 13.29 2.81 -11.82
N TRP A 104 12.58 2.04 -11.00
CA TRP A 104 11.95 0.79 -11.41
C TRP A 104 10.51 0.74 -10.97
N ILE A 105 9.69 0.05 -11.76
CA ILE A 105 8.35 -0.40 -11.39
C ILE A 105 8.23 -1.90 -11.66
N GLN A 106 7.56 -2.61 -10.76
CA GLN A 106 7.15 -4.00 -10.99
C GLN A 106 5.68 -4.18 -10.65
N LYS A 107 4.96 -4.87 -11.53
CA LYS A 107 3.56 -5.25 -11.35
C LYS A 107 3.49 -6.71 -10.89
N SER A 108 2.51 -7.01 -10.04
CA SER A 108 1.98 -8.36 -9.88
C SER A 108 0.47 -8.30 -9.77
N ASP A 109 -0.16 -9.44 -9.95
CA ASP A 109 -1.58 -9.65 -9.73
C ASP A 109 -1.79 -11.08 -9.20
N ASN A 110 -3.06 -11.46 -9.02
CA ASN A 110 -3.47 -12.80 -8.64
C ASN A 110 -2.95 -13.93 -9.54
N CYS A 111 -2.50 -13.61 -10.76
CA CYS A 111 -2.00 -14.57 -11.75
C CYS A 111 -0.47 -14.69 -11.73
N GLY A 112 0.25 -13.82 -11.01
CA GLY A 112 1.70 -13.88 -10.87
C GLY A 112 2.38 -12.53 -11.06
N ILE A 113 3.68 -12.59 -11.34
CA ILE A 113 4.56 -11.41 -11.39
C ILE A 113 4.94 -11.04 -12.82
N PHE A 114 5.15 -9.75 -13.03
CA PHE A 114 5.63 -9.20 -14.30
C PHE A 114 7.11 -8.86 -14.19
N PHE A 115 7.79 -8.80 -15.34
CA PHE A 115 9.16 -8.30 -15.37
C PHE A 115 9.22 -6.84 -14.89
N PRO A 116 10.25 -6.45 -14.12
CA PRO A 116 10.50 -5.05 -13.79
C PRO A 116 10.68 -4.21 -15.06
N ILE A 117 10.17 -2.99 -15.02
CA ILE A 117 10.32 -2.00 -16.07
C ILE A 117 11.15 -0.84 -15.51
N GLU A 118 12.19 -0.45 -16.24
CA GLU A 118 12.95 0.77 -15.95
C GLU A 118 12.12 2.00 -16.34
N LEU A 119 12.00 2.96 -15.43
CA LEU A 119 11.30 4.22 -15.67
C LEU A 119 12.27 5.26 -16.22
N ASN A 120 11.76 6.14 -17.07
CA ASN A 120 12.56 7.20 -17.70
C ASN A 120 12.89 8.37 -16.75
N ASN A 121 12.32 8.41 -15.55
CA ASN A 121 12.53 9.46 -14.56
C ASN A 121 12.29 8.94 -13.13
N PHE A 122 12.62 9.77 -12.15
CA PHE A 122 12.49 9.48 -10.72
C PHE A 122 11.29 10.20 -10.07
N GLU A 123 10.37 10.76 -10.86
CA GLU A 123 9.36 11.72 -10.37
C GLU A 123 8.55 11.18 -9.18
N ILE A 124 8.15 9.91 -9.21
CA ILE A 124 7.35 9.28 -8.14
C ILE A 124 8.16 9.13 -6.85
N THR A 125 9.40 8.63 -6.94
CA THR A 125 10.24 8.40 -5.77
C THR A 125 10.77 9.71 -5.20
N ASP A 126 11.12 10.68 -6.04
CA ASP A 126 11.50 12.04 -5.64
C ASP A 126 10.34 12.76 -4.94
N PHE A 127 9.12 12.68 -5.50
CA PHE A 127 7.95 13.28 -4.86
C PHE A 127 7.71 12.74 -3.46
N VAL A 128 7.82 11.42 -3.28
CA VAL A 128 7.72 10.81 -1.94
C VAL A 128 8.86 11.27 -1.05
N ASN A 129 10.08 11.37 -1.57
CA ASN A 129 11.21 11.82 -0.79
C ASN A 129 11.04 13.22 -0.23
N ASP A 130 10.56 14.15 -1.06
CA ASP A 130 10.34 15.55 -0.72
C ASP A 130 9.14 15.75 0.21
N ASN A 131 8.14 14.86 0.13
CA ASN A 131 6.87 15.03 0.83
C ASN A 131 6.63 13.97 1.94
N PHE A 132 7.62 13.15 2.26
CA PHE A 132 7.48 11.99 3.16
C PHE A 132 6.83 12.34 4.51
N LYS A 133 7.30 13.40 5.16
CA LYS A 133 6.76 13.85 6.46
C LYS A 133 5.29 14.29 6.34
N THR A 134 4.96 15.00 5.26
CA THR A 134 3.59 15.45 4.99
C THR A 134 2.67 14.27 4.74
N ILE A 135 3.06 13.37 3.82
CA ILE A 135 2.31 12.14 3.48
C ILE A 135 2.06 11.28 4.72
N LYS A 136 3.03 11.20 5.63
CA LYS A 136 2.89 10.48 6.91
C LYS A 136 1.77 11.04 7.80
N SER A 137 1.57 12.35 7.77
CA SER A 137 0.70 13.07 8.69
C SER A 137 -0.69 13.38 8.13
N GLU A 138 -0.82 13.43 6.81
CA GLU A 138 -2.07 13.74 6.13
C GLU A 138 -3.13 12.68 6.40
N LYS A 139 -4.34 13.15 6.68
CA LYS A 139 -5.53 12.31 6.83
C LYS A 139 -6.60 12.77 5.87
N ILE A 140 -7.17 11.81 5.16
CA ILE A 140 -8.34 12.03 4.33
C ILE A 140 -9.56 12.16 5.22
N LYS A 141 -10.36 13.19 4.95
CA LYS A 141 -11.64 13.40 5.62
C LYS A 141 -12.70 12.60 4.88
N TYR A 142 -13.65 12.04 5.63
CA TYR A 142 -14.78 11.35 5.03
C TYR A 142 -15.57 12.27 4.11
N TYR A 143 -16.20 11.67 3.10
CA TYR A 143 -17.21 12.34 2.31
C TYR A 143 -18.27 12.92 3.24
N SER A 144 -18.62 14.18 3.04
CA SER A 144 -19.68 14.81 3.81
C SER A 144 -20.37 15.94 3.04
N THR A 145 -21.68 16.01 3.18
CA THR A 145 -22.54 17.07 2.61
C THR A 145 -22.74 18.26 3.55
N ASP A 146 -22.44 18.10 4.85
CA ASP A 146 -22.63 19.11 5.89
C ASP A 146 -21.56 18.97 7.00
N LYS A 147 -21.66 19.70 8.11
CA LYS A 147 -20.61 19.65 9.16
C LYS A 147 -20.76 18.50 10.15
N ASN A 148 -21.94 17.88 10.22
CA ASN A 148 -22.35 17.00 11.30
C ASN A 148 -22.53 15.55 10.86
N THR A 149 -22.66 15.31 9.56
CA THR A 149 -22.81 13.96 8.99
C THR A 149 -21.59 13.55 8.20
N PHE A 150 -21.44 12.26 7.95
CA PHE A 150 -20.54 11.74 6.93
C PHE A 150 -21.30 10.65 6.16
N SER A 151 -20.92 10.45 4.90
CA SER A 151 -21.49 9.40 4.07
C SER A 151 -20.44 8.34 3.78
N MET A 152 -20.90 7.11 3.65
CA MET A 152 -20.13 5.94 3.25
C MET A 152 -20.97 5.16 2.24
N ILE A 153 -20.31 4.47 1.33
CA ILE A 153 -20.96 3.56 0.39
C ILE A 153 -20.47 2.14 0.64
N ASP A 154 -21.33 1.16 0.39
CA ASP A 154 -21.03 -0.25 0.59
C ASP A 154 -19.97 -0.78 -0.40
N HIS A 155 -20.02 -0.28 -1.64
CA HIS A 155 -19.14 -0.68 -2.73
C HIS A 155 -18.27 0.50 -3.16
N SER A 156 -16.98 0.48 -2.80
CA SER A 156 -16.03 1.52 -3.20
C SER A 156 -14.68 0.98 -3.63
N THR A 157 -13.94 1.81 -4.36
CA THR A 157 -12.53 1.59 -4.69
C THR A 157 -11.65 2.24 -3.63
N PHE A 158 -10.73 1.47 -3.09
CA PHE A 158 -9.75 1.89 -2.11
C PHE A 158 -8.35 1.95 -2.72
N LYS A 159 -7.55 2.88 -2.23
CA LYS A 159 -6.14 3.05 -2.53
C LYS A 159 -5.33 2.69 -1.30
N GLN A 160 -4.27 1.93 -1.48
CA GLN A 160 -3.36 1.52 -0.42
C GLN A 160 -1.92 1.80 -0.81
N PHE A 161 -1.17 2.28 0.17
CA PHE A 161 0.24 2.63 0.06
C PHE A 161 0.99 2.03 1.24
N LEU A 162 2.09 1.36 0.94
CA LEU A 162 3.16 1.09 1.89
C LEU A 162 4.41 1.78 1.37
N ILE A 163 4.86 2.79 2.10
CA ILE A 163 6.07 3.56 1.77
C ILE A 163 7.13 3.21 2.80
N VAL A 164 8.28 2.73 2.35
CA VAL A 164 9.44 2.46 3.19
C VAL A 164 10.55 3.42 2.80
N LYS A 165 11.01 4.21 3.78
CA LYS A 165 12.10 5.16 3.63
C LYS A 165 13.04 5.09 4.82
N SER A 166 14.30 4.72 4.62
CA SER A 166 15.34 4.68 5.66
C SER A 166 14.87 3.95 6.93
N ASP A 167 14.32 2.73 6.76
CA ASP A 167 13.72 1.90 7.81
C ASP A 167 12.47 2.47 8.50
N ILE A 168 11.94 3.61 8.05
CA ILE A 168 10.65 4.17 8.47
C ILE A 168 9.57 3.74 7.50
N GLU A 169 8.49 3.19 8.04
CA GLU A 169 7.37 2.70 7.26
C GLU A 169 6.14 3.59 7.47
N ILE A 170 5.46 3.91 6.37
CA ILE A 170 4.17 4.59 6.36
C ILE A 170 3.19 3.68 5.65
N TYR A 171 2.15 3.28 6.38
CA TYR A 171 0.95 2.72 5.78
C TYR A 171 -0.09 3.84 5.64
N ASN A 172 -0.60 4.04 4.43
CA ASN A 172 -1.67 4.98 4.18
C ASN A 172 -2.69 4.34 3.24
N HIS A 173 -3.97 4.60 3.47
CA HIS A 173 -5.03 4.11 2.62
C HIS A 173 -6.19 5.10 2.61
N PHE A 174 -6.94 5.08 1.52
CA PHE A 174 -8.15 5.89 1.44
C PHE A 174 -9.17 5.34 0.47
N ASP A 175 -10.42 5.67 0.77
CA ASP A 175 -11.57 5.41 -0.07
C ASP A 175 -11.69 6.51 -1.15
N LEU A 176 -11.80 6.11 -2.42
CA LEU A 176 -11.98 7.02 -3.55
C LEU A 176 -13.31 7.78 -3.47
N TYR A 177 -14.33 7.23 -2.81
CA TYR A 177 -15.59 7.91 -2.56
C TYR A 177 -15.40 9.22 -1.80
N ASN A 178 -14.44 9.29 -0.88
CA ASN A 178 -14.09 10.51 -0.14
C ASN A 178 -13.54 11.63 -1.05
N MET A 179 -13.13 11.29 -2.28
CA MET A 179 -12.66 12.25 -3.30
C MET A 179 -13.78 12.73 -4.23
N SER A 180 -14.99 12.14 -4.16
CA SER A 180 -16.14 12.53 -4.98
C SER A 180 -16.68 13.89 -4.58
N ASN A 181 -17.27 14.60 -5.55
CA ASN A 181 -18.05 15.82 -5.35
C ASN A 181 -19.50 15.70 -5.83
N ASN A 182 -20.02 14.48 -5.97
CA ASN A 182 -21.39 14.24 -6.40
C ASN A 182 -22.20 13.41 -5.38
N PRO A 183 -23.19 13.99 -4.68
CA PRO A 183 -23.49 15.44 -4.60
C PRO A 183 -22.36 16.23 -3.91
N LYS A 184 -22.52 17.54 -3.69
CA LYS A 184 -21.48 18.42 -3.15
C LYS A 184 -20.86 17.88 -1.86
N ASN A 185 -19.55 17.64 -1.88
CA ASN A 185 -18.75 17.20 -0.73
C ASN A 185 -17.95 18.38 -0.16
N ILE A 186 -18.20 18.77 1.09
CA ILE A 186 -17.52 19.91 1.72
C ILE A 186 -16.01 19.68 1.90
N ASN A 187 -15.58 18.42 1.93
CA ASN A 187 -14.17 18.04 2.07
C ASN A 187 -13.46 17.86 0.72
N TYR A 188 -14.16 18.00 -0.42
CA TYR A 188 -13.62 17.75 -1.75
C TYR A 188 -12.30 18.48 -2.02
N ASN A 189 -12.28 19.81 -1.81
CA ASN A 189 -11.09 20.62 -2.06
C ASN A 189 -9.94 20.30 -1.10
N TYR A 190 -10.25 20.04 0.17
CA TYR A 190 -9.22 19.66 1.14
C TYR A 190 -8.57 18.34 0.74
N ASN A 191 -9.39 17.31 0.48
CA ASN A 191 -8.93 15.97 0.15
C ASN A 191 -8.13 15.93 -1.17
N ASN A 192 -8.64 16.54 -2.23
CA ASN A 192 -7.97 16.52 -3.55
C ASN A 192 -6.65 17.31 -3.58
N ASN A 193 -6.35 18.11 -2.56
CA ASN A 193 -5.09 18.85 -2.45
C ASN A 193 -3.99 18.13 -1.64
N LEU A 194 -4.32 17.02 -0.97
CA LEU A 194 -3.37 16.23 -0.17
C LEU A 194 -2.26 15.64 -1.04
N LYS A 195 -1.05 15.53 -0.48
CA LYS A 195 0.12 14.94 -1.14
C LYS A 195 -0.07 13.46 -1.44
N ILE A 196 -0.71 12.70 -0.56
CA ILE A 196 -1.02 11.28 -0.84
C ILE A 196 -1.95 11.12 -2.06
N VAL A 197 -2.89 12.05 -2.28
CA VAL A 197 -3.78 12.04 -3.46
C VAL A 197 -3.04 12.47 -4.73
N LYS A 198 -2.12 13.42 -4.62
CA LYS A 198 -1.22 13.76 -5.73
C LYS A 198 -0.33 12.58 -6.13
N LEU A 199 0.18 11.83 -5.16
CA LEU A 199 0.93 10.60 -5.39
C LEU A 199 0.10 9.54 -6.13
N ASP A 200 -1.15 9.30 -5.72
CA ASP A 200 -2.09 8.40 -6.45
C ASP A 200 -2.21 8.79 -7.92
N ASN A 201 -2.40 10.08 -8.20
CA ASN A 201 -2.54 10.59 -9.57
C ASN A 201 -1.26 10.40 -10.39
N MET A 202 -0.08 10.62 -9.80
CA MET A 202 1.21 10.38 -10.46
C MET A 202 1.40 8.90 -10.80
N ILE A 203 1.16 8.02 -9.84
CA ILE A 203 1.26 6.57 -10.02
C ILE A 203 0.28 6.09 -11.10
N LYS A 204 -0.99 6.52 -11.06
CA LYS A 204 -2.00 6.15 -12.07
C LYS A 204 -1.63 6.63 -13.46
N LYS A 205 -1.06 7.84 -13.59
CA LYS A 205 -0.58 8.37 -14.87
C LYS A 205 0.53 7.49 -15.44
N GLU A 206 1.51 7.11 -14.62
CA GLU A 206 2.63 6.27 -15.08
C GLU A 206 2.16 4.86 -15.44
N ILE A 207 1.33 4.22 -14.60
CA ILE A 207 0.76 2.90 -14.90
C ILE A 207 -0.02 2.93 -16.22
N LYS A 208 -0.91 3.92 -16.41
CA LYS A 208 -1.70 4.06 -17.65
C LYS A 208 -0.81 4.22 -18.87
N LYS A 209 0.27 5.00 -18.76
CA LYS A 209 1.27 5.17 -19.83
C LYS A 209 1.92 3.83 -20.18
N LEU A 210 2.43 3.09 -19.18
CA LEU A 210 3.07 1.80 -19.39
C LEU A 210 2.11 0.73 -19.96
N ASP A 211 0.86 0.71 -19.50
CA ASP A 211 -0.19 -0.16 -20.04
C ASP A 211 -0.51 0.21 -21.50
N SER A 212 -0.63 1.50 -21.84
CA SER A 212 -0.90 1.94 -23.22
C SER A 212 0.22 1.58 -24.21
N LEU A 213 1.45 1.45 -23.70
CA LEU A 213 2.61 0.99 -24.45
C LEU A 213 2.79 -0.53 -24.38
N SER A 214 1.89 -1.25 -23.69
CA SER A 214 1.94 -2.70 -23.50
C SER A 214 3.26 -3.21 -22.92
N LEU A 215 3.90 -2.42 -22.03
CA LEU A 215 5.23 -2.74 -21.50
C LEU A 215 5.22 -3.75 -20.35
N PHE A 216 4.08 -3.93 -19.68
CA PHE A 216 3.96 -4.98 -18.67
C PHE A 216 3.92 -6.36 -19.35
N LYS A 217 5.03 -7.10 -19.23
CA LYS A 217 5.15 -8.49 -19.69
C LYS A 217 5.18 -9.44 -18.50
N ARG A 218 4.25 -10.41 -18.48
CA ARG A 218 4.17 -11.41 -17.41
C ARG A 218 5.37 -12.36 -17.50
N ASP A 219 5.97 -12.67 -16.35
CA ASP A 219 7.01 -13.68 -16.26
C ASP A 219 6.37 -15.07 -16.12
N LEU A 220 6.16 -15.74 -17.26
CA LEU A 220 5.51 -17.05 -17.31
C LEU A 220 6.33 -18.16 -16.63
N SER A 221 7.64 -17.98 -16.44
CA SER A 221 8.46 -18.97 -15.73
C SER A 221 8.05 -19.10 -14.26
N ARG A 222 7.45 -18.04 -13.70
CA ARG A 222 6.99 -17.96 -12.31
C ARG A 222 5.50 -18.30 -12.14
N CYS A 223 4.82 -18.71 -13.19
CA CYS A 223 3.44 -19.24 -13.10
C CYS A 223 3.37 -20.54 -12.28
N ASN A 224 4.41 -21.38 -12.35
CA ASN A 224 4.41 -22.71 -11.73
C ASN A 224 5.00 -22.76 -10.32
N SER A 225 5.70 -21.70 -9.88
CA SER A 225 6.29 -21.61 -8.54
C SER A 225 5.29 -21.22 -7.44
N LEU A 226 4.02 -21.04 -7.79
CA LEU A 226 2.93 -20.66 -6.87
C LEU A 226 2.19 -21.88 -6.27
N GLN A 227 2.71 -23.10 -6.47
CA GLN A 227 2.13 -24.36 -5.97
C GLN A 227 2.96 -25.04 -4.86
N GLN A 228 4.03 -24.40 -4.36
CA GLN A 228 4.85 -24.93 -3.26
C GLN A 228 4.74 -24.10 -1.99
#